data_AF-A0A9E3UK36-F1
#
_entry.id   AF-A0A9E3UK36-F1
#
_cell.length_a   1.000
_cell.length_b   1.000
_cell.length_c   1.000
_cell.angle_alpha   90.00
_cell.angle_beta   90.00
_cell.angle_gamma   90.00
#
_symmetry.space_group_name_H-M   'P 1'
#
loop_
_entity.id
_entity.type
_entity.pdbx_description
1 polymer ?
#
loop_
_entity_poly.entity_id
_entity_poly.type
_entity_poly.pdbx_seq_one_letter_code
_entity_poly.pdbx_strand_id
1 'polypeptide(L)' 'MTPMRRIEAARAALARAAWTRGTTPFYAEDEVIDLLVDIRHLCDAAGLDYARCNYLARSHYHHETGGAS' A
#
# COMPACT_ATOMS: atom_id res chain seq x y z
N MET A 1 -8.37 -12.81 5.30
CA MET A 1 -8.33 -11.62 6.18
C MET A 1 -9.57 -10.79 5.86
N THR A 2 -10.30 -10.26 6.85
CA THR A 2 -11.53 -9.50 6.54
C THR A 2 -11.19 -8.19 5.82
N PRO A 3 -12.03 -7.67 4.90
CA PRO A 3 -11.79 -6.41 4.19
C PRO A 3 -11.52 -5.23 5.14
N MET A 4 -12.23 -5.19 6.27
CA MET A 4 -12.03 -4.18 7.32
C MET A 4 -10.59 -4.17 7.86
N ARG A 5 -9.99 -5.34 8.08
CA ARG A 5 -8.60 -5.42 8.59
C ARG A 5 -7.58 -4.96 7.55
N ARG A 6 -7.86 -5.11 6.26
CA ARG A 6 -7.03 -4.59 5.16
C ARG A 6 -7.06 -3.06 5.13
N ILE A 7 -8.24 -2.47 5.30
CA ILE A 7 -8.43 -1.01 5.33
C ILE A 7 -7.69 -0.40 6.53
N GLU A 8 -7.86 -0.96 7.73
CA GLU A 8 -7.17 -0.43 8.92
C GLU A 8 -5.65 -0.57 8.84
N ALA A 9 -5.14 -1.66 8.24
CA ALA A 9 -3.71 -1.80 7.99
C ALA A 9 -3.19 -0.73 7.01
N ALA A 10 -3.94 -0.43 5.94
CA ALA A 10 -3.59 0.62 4.99
C ALA A 10 -3.62 2.01 5.65
N ARG A 11 -4.64 2.30 6.47
CA ARG A 11 -4.72 3.55 7.24
C ARG A 11 -3.53 3.72 8.19
N ALA A 12 -3.15 2.66 8.90
CA ALA A 12 -2.01 2.69 9.81
C ALA A 12 -0.69 2.94 9.07
N ALA A 13 -0.50 2.31 7.88
CA ALA A 13 0.67 2.54 7.05
C ALA A 13 0.76 4.01 6.58
N LEU A 14 -0.34 4.57 6.08
CA LEU A 14 -0.40 5.97 5.64
C LEU A 14 -0.13 6.92 6.81
N ALA A 15 -0.74 6.67 7.98
CA ALA A 15 -0.51 7.48 9.16
C ALA A 15 0.94 7.46 9.62
N ARG A 16 1.60 6.31 9.53
CA ARG A 16 3.01 6.18 9.91
C ARG A 16 3.94 6.87 8.91
N ALA A 17 3.59 6.88 7.63
CA ALA A 17 4.32 7.60 6.59
C ALA A 17 4.17 9.12 6.77
N ALA A 18 2.95 9.61 6.96
CA ALA A 18 2.67 11.02 7.24
C ALA A 18 3.44 11.54 8.47
N TRP A 19 3.45 10.77 9.57
CA TRP A 19 4.25 11.09 10.76
C TRP A 19 5.75 11.21 10.45
N THR A 20 6.30 10.33 9.61
CA THR A 20 7.72 10.37 9.22
C THR A 20 8.06 11.64 8.43
N ARG A 21 7.10 12.11 7.62
CA ARG A 21 7.20 13.37 6.86
C ARG A 21 6.92 14.62 7.70
N GLY A 22 6.53 14.48 8.98
CA GLY A 22 6.13 15.61 9.83
C GLY A 22 4.78 16.23 9.42
N THR A 23 3.93 15.45 8.74
CA THR A 23 2.62 15.88 8.23
C THR A 23 1.49 15.21 9.01
N THR A 24 0.28 15.76 8.90
CA THR A 24 -0.91 15.13 9.49
C THR A 24 -1.49 14.13 8.48
N PRO A 25 -1.87 12.92 8.91
CA PRO A 25 -2.46 11.94 8.00
C PRO A 25 -3.73 12.46 7.35
N PHE A 26 -3.77 12.34 6.03
CA PHE A 26 -4.93 12.66 5.21
C PHE A 26 -5.18 11.54 4.21
N TYR A 27 -6.45 11.25 3.91
CA TYR A 27 -6.83 10.15 3.02
C TYR A 27 -7.27 10.70 1.68
N ALA A 28 -6.31 11.07 0.84
CA ALA A 28 -6.52 11.52 -0.53
C ALA A 28 -5.66 10.72 -1.51
N GLU A 29 -5.98 10.83 -2.80
CA GLU A 29 -5.26 10.16 -3.87
C GLU A 29 -3.75 10.46 -3.84
N ASP A 30 -3.38 11.73 -3.67
CA ASP A 30 -1.97 12.15 -3.60
C ASP A 30 -1.22 11.48 -2.44
N GLU A 31 -1.82 11.34 -1.26
CA GLU A 31 -1.18 10.68 -0.11
C GLU A 31 -1.02 9.17 -0.32
N VAL A 32 -1.93 8.55 -1.07
CA VAL A 32 -1.79 7.15 -1.48
C VAL A 32 -0.68 7.01 -2.51
N ILE A 33 -0.58 7.94 -3.47
CA ILE A 33 0.51 7.97 -4.45
C ILE A 33 1.85 8.12 -3.76
N ASP A 34 1.99 9.06 -2.83
CA ASP A 34 3.22 9.27 -2.06
C ASP A 34 3.59 8.03 -1.26
N LEU A 35 2.63 7.37 -0.60
CA LEU A 35 2.87 6.11 0.09
C LEU A 35 3.35 5.00 -0.87
N LEU A 36 2.82 4.94 -2.09
CA LEU A 36 3.28 3.99 -3.10
C LEU A 36 4.71 4.30 -3.58
N VAL A 37 5.08 5.58 -3.67
CA VAL A 37 6.46 6.02 -3.95
C VAL A 37 7.40 5.63 -2.80
N ASP A 38 7.01 5.84 -1.55
CA ASP A 38 7.79 5.42 -0.37
C ASP A 38 8.03 3.90 -0.40
N ILE A 39 7.02 3.11 -0.76
CA ILE A 39 7.15 1.65 -0.88
C ILE A 39 8.10 1.26 -2.02
N ARG A 40 8.15 2.00 -3.13
CA ARG A 40 9.14 1.75 -4.20
C ARG A 40 10.56 1.95 -3.69
N HIS A 41 10.82 3.05 -2.98
CA HIS A 41 12.12 3.30 -2.38
C HIS A 41 12.50 2.22 -1.34
N LEU A 42 11.53 1.74 -0.56
CA LEU A 42 11.74 0.60 0.34
C LEU A 42 12.12 -0.67 -0.42
N CYS A 43 11.43 -0.97 -1.52
CA CYS A 43 11.75 -2.13 -2.36
C CYS A 43 13.16 -2.03 -2.94
N ASP A 44 13.55 -0.87 -3.47
CA ASP A 44 14.89 -0.64 -4.01
C ASP A 44 15.96 -0.87 -2.93
N ALA A 45 15.76 -0.31 -1.73
CA ALA A 45 16.68 -0.47 -0.60
C ALA A 45 16.78 -1.93 -0.12
N ALA A 46 15.70 -2.70 -0.24
CA ALA A 46 15.63 -4.11 0.17
C ALA A 46 16.00 -5.09 -0.96
N GLY A 47 16.29 -4.62 -2.18
CA GLY A 47 16.55 -5.47 -3.35
C GLY A 47 15.31 -6.24 -3.84
N LEU A 48 14.10 -5.69 -3.62
CA LEU A 48 12.84 -6.29 -4.04
C LEU A 48 12.35 -5.70 -5.37
N ASP A 49 11.80 -6.54 -6.24
CA ASP A 49 11.14 -6.11 -7.47
C ASP A 49 9.73 -5.58 -7.17
N TYR A 50 9.59 -4.26 -7.08
CA TYR A 50 8.31 -3.60 -6.84
C TYR A 50 7.26 -3.94 -7.90
N ALA A 51 7.64 -4.04 -9.17
CA ALA A 51 6.69 -4.32 -10.25
C ALA A 51 6.09 -5.73 -10.08
N ARG A 52 6.93 -6.71 -9.75
CA ARG A 52 6.48 -8.07 -9.40
C ARG A 52 5.60 -8.09 -8.15
N CYS A 53 6.00 -7.38 -7.09
CA CYS A 53 5.18 -7.26 -5.88
C CYS A 53 3.79 -6.68 -6.17
N ASN A 54 3.72 -5.60 -6.95
CA ASN A 54 2.46 -4.95 -7.33
C ASN A 54 1.57 -5.86 -8.19
N TYR A 55 2.16 -6.58 -9.15
CA TYR A 55 1.44 -7.55 -9.98
C TYR A 55 0.79 -8.65 -9.13
N LEU A 56 1.55 -9.26 -8.21
CA LEU A 56 1.04 -10.31 -7.34
C LEU A 56 0.00 -9.77 -6.35
N ALA A 57 0.20 -8.57 -5.81
CA ALA A 57 -0.77 -7.92 -4.93
C ALA A 57 -2.12 -7.71 -5.62
N ARG A 58 -2.12 -7.27 -6.89
CA ARG A 58 -3.34 -7.18 -7.72
C ARG A 58 -4.02 -8.53 -7.85
N SER A 59 -3.28 -9.61 -8.15
CA SER A 59 -3.84 -10.96 -8.25
C SER A 59 -4.46 -11.42 -6.92
N HIS A 60 -3.80 -11.15 -5.79
CA HIS A 60 -4.34 -11.47 -4.47
C HIS A 60 -5.61 -10.69 -4.16
N TYR A 61 -5.67 -9.41 -4.50
CA TYR A 61 -6.88 -8.60 -4.34
C TYR A 61 -8.05 -9.18 -5.12
N HIS A 62 -7.87 -9.50 -6.41
CA HIS A 62 -8.92 -10.11 -7.24
C HIS A 62 -9.43 -11.43 -6.66
N HIS A 63 -8.52 -12.26 -6.17
CA HIS A 63 -8.89 -13.51 -5.50
C HIS A 63 -9.68 -13.26 -4.20
N GLU A 64 -9.28 -12.28 -3.38
CA GLU A 64 -9.97 -11.92 -2.14
C GLU A 64 -11.37 -11.33 -2.39
N THR A 65 -11.58 -10.62 -3.49
CA THR A 65 -12.86 -9.98 -3.82
C THR A 65 -13.77 -10.82 -4.72
N GLY A 66 -13.42 -12.09 -4.99
CA GLY A 66 -14.25 -13.00 -5.78
C GLY A 66 -14.25 -12.73 -7.29
N GLY A 67 -13.27 -11.98 -7.80
CA GLY A 67 -13.06 -11.79 -9.22
C GLY A 67 -12.42 -13.04 -9.85
N ALA A 68 -13.22 -14.09 -10.06
CA ALA A 68 -12.92 -15.03 -11.13
C ALA A 68 -13.09 -14.28 -12.47
N SER A 69 -12.07 -14.32 -13.32
CA SER A 69 -12.20 -13.90 -14.72
C SER A 69 -13.22 -14.76 -15.45
#